data_AF-A0A3L7QC79-F1
#
_entry.id   AF-A0A3L7QC79-F1
#
_cell.length_a   1.000
_cell.length_b   1.000
_cell.length_c   1.000
_cell.angle_alpha   90.00
_cell.angle_beta   90.00
_cell.angle_gamma   90.00
#
_symmetry.space_group_name_H-M   'P 1'
#
loop_
_entity.id
_entity.type
_entity.pdbx_description
1 polymer ?
#
loop_
_entity_poly.entity_id
_entity_poly.type
_entity_poly.pdbx_seq_one_letter_code
_entity_poly.pdbx_strand_id
1 'polypeptide(L)'
;MNKIRKNYCGSNEHDVSRRQFLGTAASGIAGSSLLAQNALSAELKKQGKSMILLWLAGGASQFETFDPKPGAITGGPFQSIQTSTPGVRISE
;
A
#
# COMPACT_ATOMS: atom_id res chain seq x y z
N MET A 1 29.63 4.21 -25.23
CA MET A 1 31.00 3.75 -25.57
C MET A 1 31.60 3.06 -24.35
N ASN A 2 31.67 1.73 -24.35
CA ASN A 2 32.16 0.93 -23.23
C ASN A 2 33.70 0.97 -23.21
N LYS A 3 34.30 1.61 -22.19
CA LYS A 3 35.76 1.55 -21.98
C LYS A 3 36.14 0.16 -21.50
N ILE A 4 36.94 -0.57 -22.29
CA ILE A 4 37.59 -1.81 -21.87
C ILE A 4 38.48 -1.50 -20.67
N ARG A 5 38.17 -2.08 -19.51
CA ARG A 5 38.95 -1.88 -18.27
C ARG A 5 40.21 -2.74 -18.36
N LYS A 6 41.38 -2.09 -18.45
CA LYS A 6 42.67 -2.78 -18.35
C LYS A 6 43.00 -3.03 -16.89
N ASN A 7 42.98 -4.30 -16.47
CA ASN A 7 43.48 -4.71 -15.16
C ASN A 7 45.01 -4.80 -15.25
N TYR A 8 45.72 -3.96 -14.50
CA TYR A 8 47.19 -3.82 -14.60
C TYR A 8 47.98 -5.02 -14.06
N CYS A 9 47.35 -5.91 -13.29
CA CYS A 9 48.02 -7.00 -12.58
C CYS A 9 47.83 -8.39 -13.19
N GLY A 10 47.07 -8.54 -14.29
CA GLY A 10 46.86 -9.82 -14.99
C GLY A 10 46.17 -10.94 -14.19
N SER A 11 45.85 -10.72 -12.90
CA SER A 11 45.13 -11.67 -12.07
C SER A 11 43.61 -11.50 -12.18
N ASN A 12 42.88 -12.62 -12.12
CA ASN A 12 41.41 -12.65 -12.20
C ASN A 12 40.74 -11.99 -10.97
N GLU A 13 41.50 -11.70 -9.92
CA GLU A 13 41.04 -11.12 -8.66
C GLU A 13 40.48 -9.70 -8.83
N HIS A 14 40.80 -9.03 -9.95
CA HIS A 14 40.37 -7.66 -10.24
C HIS A 14 39.28 -7.54 -11.32
N ASP A 15 38.74 -8.65 -11.82
CA ASP A 15 37.67 -8.63 -12.83
C ASP A 15 36.34 -8.08 -12.28
N VAL A 16 36.07 -8.28 -10.99
CA VAL A 16 34.88 -7.77 -10.32
C VAL A 16 35.25 -6.66 -9.35
N SER A 17 35.01 -5.41 -9.74
CA SER A 17 35.16 -4.29 -8.79
C SER A 17 34.00 -4.25 -7.79
N ARG A 18 34.29 -3.89 -6.53
CA ARG A 18 33.28 -3.67 -5.48
C ARG A 18 32.11 -2.79 -5.95
N ARG A 19 32.39 -1.71 -6.70
CA ARG A 19 31.36 -0.82 -7.25
C ARG A 19 30.46 -1.52 -8.26
N GLN A 20 31.03 -2.37 -9.11
CA GLN A 20 30.25 -3.12 -10.08
C GLN A 20 29.38 -4.16 -9.40
N PHE A 21 29.95 -4.90 -8.44
CA PHE A 21 29.18 -5.87 -7.63
C PHE A 21 28.01 -5.21 -6.91
N LEU A 22 28.26 -4.10 -6.19
CA LEU A 22 27.21 -3.37 -5.48
C LEU A 22 26.18 -2.76 -6.45
N GLY A 23 26.62 -2.24 -7.60
CA GLY A 23 25.72 -1.71 -8.63
C GLY A 23 24.82 -2.77 -9.26
N THR A 24 25.35 -3.95 -9.56
CA THR A 24 24.56 -5.08 -10.09
C THR A 24 23.65 -5.68 -9.04
N ALA A 25 24.11 -5.81 -7.78
CA ALA A 25 23.30 -6.33 -6.68
C ALA A 25 22.10 -5.39 -6.39
N ALA A 26 22.33 -4.08 -6.35
CA ALA A 26 21.26 -3.10 -6.17
C ALA A 26 20.22 -3.17 -7.30
N SER A 27 20.68 -3.35 -8.55
CA SER A 27 19.79 -3.51 -9.71
C SER A 27 18.95 -4.79 -9.63
N GLY A 28 19.54 -5.90 -9.16
CA GLY A 28 18.82 -7.17 -8.96
C GLY A 28 17.75 -7.08 -7.87
N ILE A 29 18.03 -6.39 -6.76
CA ILE A 29 17.06 -6.19 -5.67
C ILE A 29 15.90 -5.30 -6.13
N ALA A 30 16.19 -4.21 -6.84
CA ALA A 30 15.16 -3.35 -7.40
C ALA A 30 14.24 -4.09 -8.38
N GLY A 31 14.80 -4.92 -9.28
CA GLY A 31 14.03 -5.74 -10.22
C GLY A 31 13.19 -6.84 -9.54
N SER A 32 13.66 -7.39 -8.41
CA SER A 32 12.93 -8.41 -7.64
C SER A 32 11.60 -7.90 -7.06
N SER A 33 11.55 -6.62 -6.68
CA SER A 33 10.34 -6.00 -6.12
C SER A 33 9.14 -6.07 -7.08
N LEU A 34 9.37 -6.00 -8.39
CA LEU A 34 8.33 -6.10 -9.42
C LEU A 34 7.83 -7.55 -9.57
N LEU A 35 8.68 -8.54 -9.35
CA LEU A 35 8.29 -9.96 -9.40
C LEU A 35 7.56 -10.40 -8.12
N ALA A 36 7.88 -9.78 -6.98
CA ALA A 36 7.28 -10.08 -5.67
C ALA A 36 5.82 -9.59 -5.53
N GLN A 37 5.36 -8.63 -6.35
CA GLN A 37 3.97 -8.14 -6.32
C GLN A 37 2.95 -9.24 -6.62
N ASN A 38 3.29 -10.18 -7.51
CA ASN A 38 2.41 -11.28 -7.87
C ASN A 38 2.24 -12.30 -6.73
N ALA A 39 3.31 -12.57 -5.96
CA ALA A 39 3.27 -13.51 -4.85
C ALA A 39 2.38 -13.04 -3.70
N LEU A 40 2.41 -11.74 -3.38
CA LEU A 40 1.55 -11.17 -2.33
C LEU A 40 0.07 -11.25 -2.71
N SER A 41 -0.27 -11.03 -4.00
CA SER A 41 -1.64 -11.13 -4.48
C SER A 41 -2.20 -12.56 -4.40
N ALA A 42 -1.37 -13.58 -4.63
CA ALA A 42 -1.77 -14.97 -4.57
C ALA A 42 -2.06 -15.42 -3.13
N GLU A 43 -1.25 -14.97 -2.17
CA GLU A 43 -1.46 -15.28 -0.76
C GLU A 43 -2.73 -14.61 -0.21
N LEU A 44 -3.00 -13.35 -0.59
CA LEU A 44 -4.24 -12.66 -0.20
C LEU A 44 -5.49 -13.38 -0.72
N LYS A 45 -5.45 -13.88 -1.98
CA LYS A 45 -6.52 -14.71 -2.55
C LYS A 45 -6.70 -16.03 -1.77
N LYS A 46 -5.61 -16.72 -1.43
CA LYS A 46 -5.65 -17.97 -0.64
C LYS A 46 -6.29 -17.75 0.73
N GLN A 47 -6.05 -16.60 1.36
CA GLN A 47 -6.64 -16.24 2.65
C GLN A 47 -8.11 -15.79 2.54
N GLY A 48 -8.68 -15.75 1.33
CA GLY A 48 -10.06 -15.32 1.11
C GLY A 48 -10.32 -13.85 1.46
N LYS A 49 -9.28 -13.02 1.51
CA LYS A 49 -9.40 -11.61 1.90
C LYS A 49 -9.75 -10.75 0.70
N SER A 50 -10.76 -9.90 0.86
CA SER A 50 -11.18 -8.92 -0.15
C SER A 50 -11.17 -7.52 0.47
N MET A 51 -10.63 -6.53 -0.24
CA MET A 51 -10.63 -5.12 0.17
C MET A 51 -11.29 -4.29 -0.92
N ILE A 52 -12.27 -3.48 -0.55
CA ILE A 52 -12.87 -2.47 -1.42
C ILE A 52 -12.29 -1.12 -1.00
N LEU A 53 -11.63 -0.43 -1.93
CA LEU A 53 -11.20 0.95 -1.73
C LEU A 53 -12.26 1.89 -2.30
N LEU A 54 -12.95 2.61 -1.42
CA LEU A 54 -13.85 3.69 -1.81
C LEU A 54 -13.07 5.00 -1.81
N TRP A 55 -12.71 5.47 -3.01
CA TRP A 55 -12.00 6.74 -3.17
C TRP A 55 -13.00 7.90 -3.22
N LEU A 56 -13.20 8.57 -2.09
CA LEU A 56 -14.04 9.76 -1.98
C LEU A 56 -13.14 11.00 -2.02
N ALA A 57 -13.04 11.65 -3.18
CA ALA A 57 -12.24 12.85 -3.37
C ALA A 57 -12.86 14.04 -2.59
N GLY A 58 -12.53 14.14 -1.30
CA GLY A 58 -13.11 15.11 -0.37
C GLY A 58 -13.87 14.50 0.82
N GLY A 59 -13.88 13.17 0.96
CA GLY A 59 -14.62 12.46 2.01
C GLY A 59 -16.11 12.25 1.69
N ALA A 60 -16.80 11.50 2.55
CA ALA A 60 -18.24 11.32 2.42
C ALA A 60 -18.97 12.60 2.83
N SER A 61 -20.01 12.97 2.09
CA SER A 61 -20.89 14.05 2.50
C SER A 61 -21.70 13.65 3.74
N GLN A 62 -22.26 14.64 4.45
CA GLN A 62 -23.16 14.36 5.58
C GLN A 62 -24.42 13.58 5.14
N PHE A 63 -24.89 13.77 3.90
CA PHE A 63 -26.03 13.01 3.37
C PHE A 63 -25.69 11.54 3.08
N GLU A 64 -24.42 11.23 2.86
CA GLU A 64 -23.94 9.86 2.61
C GLU A 64 -23.53 9.14 3.90
N THR A 65 -23.45 9.86 5.02
CA THR A 65 -23.04 9.31 6.31
C THR A 65 -24.23 9.35 7.27
N PHE A 66 -24.81 8.19 7.58
CA PHE A 66 -25.86 8.06 8.61
C PHE A 66 -25.26 8.19 10.02
N ASP A 67 -24.70 9.34 10.35
CA ASP A 67 -24.06 9.63 11.65
C ASP A 67 -24.84 10.70 12.43
N PRO A 68 -25.73 10.29 13.36
CA PRO A 68 -26.53 11.21 14.18
C PRO A 68 -25.74 11.85 15.32
N LYS A 69 -24.44 11.55 15.50
CA LYS A 69 -23.54 12.15 16.50
C LYS A 69 -24.17 12.38 17.88
N PRO A 70 -24.68 11.33 18.55
CA PRO A 70 -25.37 11.47 19.82
C PRO A 70 -24.48 12.10 20.89
N GLY A 71 -24.96 13.17 21.52
CA GLY A 71 -24.24 13.89 22.59
C GLY A 71 -23.15 14.84 22.10
N ALA A 72 -22.93 14.96 20.79
CA ALA A 72 -22.02 15.97 20.25
C ALA A 72 -22.69 17.35 20.24
N ILE A 73 -21.93 18.40 20.59
CA ILE A 73 -22.39 19.80 20.53
C ILE A 73 -22.83 20.17 19.10
N THR A 74 -22.24 19.54 18.09
CA THR A 74 -22.52 19.76 16.66
C THR A 74 -23.58 18.82 16.07
N GLY A 75 -24.22 17.97 16.89
CA GLY A 75 -25.17 16.96 16.44
C GLY A 75 -26.54 17.50 15.99
N GLY A 76 -26.81 18.78 16.24
CA GLY A 76 -28.12 19.37 15.98
C GLY A 76 -29.19 18.90 16.99
N PRO A 77 -30.46 19.26 16.78
CA PRO A 77 -31.53 19.04 17.77
C PRO A 77 -32.15 17.64 17.70
N PHE A 78 -31.78 16.84 16.70
CA PHE A 78 -32.44 15.58 16.37
C PHE A 78 -31.88 14.41 17.19
N GLN A 79 -32.75 13.44 17.47
CA GLN A 79 -32.40 12.31 18.34
C GLN A 79 -31.81 11.14 17.56
N SER A 80 -30.87 10.44 18.17
CA SER A 80 -30.30 9.22 17.61
C SER A 80 -31.13 7.98 17.98
N ILE A 81 -31.75 7.34 16.99
CA ILE A 81 -32.61 6.17 17.14
C ILE A 81 -31.84 4.90 16.79
N GLN A 82 -31.89 3.89 17.66
CA GLN A 82 -31.32 2.57 17.39
C GLN A 82 -32.21 1.79 16.42
N THR A 83 -31.64 1.28 15.33
CA THR A 83 -32.36 0.38 14.40
C THR A 83 -32.34 -1.07 14.90
N SER A 84 -33.13 -1.93 14.26
CA SER A 84 -33.13 -3.38 14.53
C SER A 84 -31.78 -4.06 14.27
N THR A 85 -30.91 -3.46 13.46
CA THR A 85 -29.55 -3.95 13.23
C THR A 85 -28.61 -3.42 14.31
N PRO A 86 -27.94 -4.28 15.09
CA PRO A 86 -26.99 -3.84 16.10
C PRO A 86 -25.90 -2.93 15.51
N GLY A 87 -25.65 -1.80 16.18
CA GLY A 87 -24.61 -0.84 15.76
C GLY A 87 -25.04 0.17 14.68
N VAL A 88 -26.23 0.04 14.09
CA VAL A 88 -26.76 1.01 13.11
C VAL A 88 -27.77 1.94 13.79
N ARG A 89 -27.53 3.25 13.67
CA ARG A 89 -28.40 4.30 14.21
C ARG A 89 -28.78 5.31 13.14
N ILE A 90 -29.97 5.88 13.25
CA ILE A 90 -30.49 6.92 12.34
C ILE A 90 -31.02 8.12 13.15
N SER A 91 -31.38 9.21 12.48
CA SER A 91 -31.97 10.42 13.07
C SER A 91 -33.36 10.67 12.49
N GLU A 92 -34.26 11.29 13.26
CA GLU A 92 -35.57 11.83 12.81
C GLU A 92 -35.64 13.34 13.00
#